data_AF-A0A4U5R533-F1
#
_entry.id   AF-A0A4U5R533-F1
#
_cell.length_a   1.000
_cell.length_b   1.000
_cell.length_c   1.000
_cell.angle_alpha   90.00
_cell.angle_beta   90.00
_cell.angle_gamma   90.00
#
_symmetry.space_group_name_H-M   'P 1'
#
loop_
_entity.id
_entity.type
_entity.pdbx_description
1 polymer ?
#
loop_
_entity_poly.entity_id
_entity_poly.type
_entity_poly.pdbx_seq_one_letter_code
_entity_poly.pdbx_strand_id
1 'polypeptide(L)'
;LPDVPEGACSFFLPGGVSPQWLSHQSWGSTITCQLSSHWANNKFLGFSLCAVIAFHSFGHSLQVKCTYHFSNEHGDNHDLYCYLHGWYDEKHIDSDHILMGFDPCLVAKDDCMFSEYSEVSVEFQLEDMNGNLLPLDLCQVHECGVRLLYEDEIHCIDYYCDALEAMFQGKRAWFQGKRARFQGMSWEDYSVIRRTYEFLEEPDVSKGVSSFCLCGDVTPEWFSHQSWGSTVTCQLSSHWANSEFLGFSLCAIIAFYYFKHSLQVKCTYHFRNKHGDSHDLYCYLHGWNDERRICSEHIFVGFDPCLVVKENDIFSKYNEVSIEFQPEDMNGILLALDICLVRKCGVRLLDAKDKHGLETRLQAQ
;
A
#
# COMPACT_ATOMS: atom_id res chain seq x y z
N LEU A 1 -6.88 -12.92 -21.23
CA LEU A 1 -5.84 -12.92 -20.18
C LEU A 1 -6.35 -11.95 -19.12
N PRO A 2 -6.22 -12.25 -17.82
CA PRO A 2 -6.60 -11.28 -16.79
C PRO A 2 -5.78 -10.01 -17.01
N ASP A 3 -6.38 -8.85 -16.75
CA ASP A 3 -5.76 -7.53 -16.94
C ASP A 3 -4.59 -7.32 -15.96
N VAL A 4 -3.40 -7.82 -16.32
CA VAL A 4 -2.16 -7.56 -15.59
C VAL A 4 -1.75 -6.10 -15.85
N PRO A 5 -1.40 -5.31 -14.81
CA PRO A 5 -0.95 -3.93 -14.98
C PRO A 5 0.19 -3.79 -16.01
N GLU A 6 0.22 -2.70 -16.77
CA GLU A 6 1.27 -2.43 -17.76
C GLU A 6 2.62 -2.04 -17.12
N GLY A 7 2.67 -1.84 -15.80
CA GLY A 7 3.87 -1.48 -15.05
C GLY A 7 3.72 -1.72 -13.55
N ALA A 8 4.80 -1.47 -12.81
CA ALA A 8 4.82 -1.63 -11.37
C ALA A 8 3.89 -0.63 -10.67
N CYS A 9 3.24 -1.07 -9.61
CA CYS A 9 2.38 -0.26 -8.75
C CYS A 9 2.78 -0.44 -7.29
N SER A 10 2.52 0.55 -6.45
CA SER A 10 2.97 0.51 -5.06
C SER A 10 2.13 1.38 -4.12
N PHE A 11 2.22 1.08 -2.83
CA PHE A 11 1.50 1.76 -1.76
C PHE A 11 2.33 1.85 -0.49
N PHE A 12 2.15 2.95 0.25
CA PHE A 12 2.78 3.21 1.53
C PHE A 12 1.83 2.94 2.67
N LEU A 13 2.36 2.30 3.71
CA LEU A 13 1.65 1.93 4.91
C LEU A 13 2.46 2.34 6.13
N PRO A 14 1.87 2.95 7.18
CA PRO A 14 2.57 3.10 8.44
C PRO A 14 2.84 1.72 9.06
N GLY A 15 4.09 1.46 9.45
CA GLY A 15 4.50 0.19 10.03
C GLY A 15 5.98 -0.12 9.87
N GLY A 16 6.49 -0.98 10.75
CA GLY A 16 7.91 -1.37 10.78
C GLY A 16 8.16 -2.86 10.58
N VAL A 17 7.17 -3.65 10.13
CA VAL A 17 7.29 -5.11 10.01
C VAL A 17 6.82 -5.57 8.65
N SER A 18 7.67 -6.28 7.92
CA SER A 18 7.26 -6.88 6.65
C SER A 18 6.14 -7.95 6.85
N PRO A 19 5.13 -8.00 5.96
CA PRO A 19 4.06 -9.00 6.04
C PRO A 19 4.51 -10.45 5.91
N GLN A 20 3.99 -11.32 6.78
CA GLN A 20 4.39 -12.73 6.88
C GLN A 20 4.08 -13.59 5.65
N TRP A 21 3.19 -13.15 4.76
CA TRP A 21 2.85 -13.89 3.54
C TRP A 21 3.92 -13.76 2.44
N LEU A 22 4.91 -12.87 2.61
CA LEU A 22 6.09 -12.80 1.74
C LEU A 22 6.91 -14.09 1.90
N SER A 23 7.18 -14.78 0.78
CA SER A 23 7.89 -16.06 0.82
C SER A 23 9.36 -15.91 1.19
N HIS A 24 9.94 -14.74 0.92
CA HIS A 24 11.32 -14.39 1.26
C HIS A 24 11.36 -13.03 1.94
N GLN A 25 12.08 -12.95 3.07
CA GLN A 25 12.34 -11.72 3.82
C GLN A 25 13.81 -11.68 4.23
N SER A 26 14.40 -10.49 4.27
CA SER A 26 15.79 -10.27 4.65
C SER A 26 15.94 -8.96 5.41
N TRP A 27 16.92 -8.91 6.32
CA TRP A 27 17.36 -7.67 6.94
C TRP A 27 18.30 -6.93 5.98
N GLY A 28 18.10 -5.62 5.87
CA GLY A 28 18.80 -4.75 4.92
C GLY A 28 18.02 -4.51 3.63
N SER A 29 18.69 -3.86 2.68
CA SER A 29 18.13 -3.41 1.41
C SER A 29 18.23 -4.44 0.27
N THR A 30 18.71 -5.65 0.54
CA THR A 30 18.93 -6.66 -0.51
C THR A 30 18.45 -8.03 -0.05
N ILE A 31 17.81 -8.75 -0.96
CA ILE A 31 17.34 -10.12 -0.73
C ILE A 31 17.62 -11.00 -1.94
N THR A 32 18.04 -12.23 -1.70
CA THR A 32 18.29 -13.21 -2.76
C THR A 32 17.33 -14.39 -2.62
N CYS A 33 16.71 -14.77 -3.74
CA CYS A 33 15.70 -15.80 -3.85
C CYS A 33 16.15 -16.86 -4.87
N GLN A 34 16.00 -18.13 -4.52
CA GLN A 34 16.16 -19.22 -5.48
C GLN A 34 14.89 -19.35 -6.31
N LEU A 35 15.06 -19.44 -7.63
CA LEU A 35 13.97 -19.58 -8.58
C LEU A 35 13.79 -21.07 -8.90
N SER A 36 12.53 -21.53 -8.93
CA SER A 36 12.22 -22.88 -9.37
C SER A 36 12.52 -23.04 -10.86
N SER A 37 12.77 -24.29 -11.29
CA SER A 37 12.78 -24.60 -12.72
C SER A 37 11.47 -24.13 -13.38
N HIS A 38 11.59 -23.39 -14.48
CA HIS A 38 10.46 -22.82 -15.22
C HIS A 38 9.58 -21.84 -14.42
N TRP A 39 10.16 -21.07 -13.50
CA TRP A 39 9.45 -20.00 -12.79
C TRP A 39 8.81 -18.98 -13.75
N ALA A 40 9.54 -18.58 -14.81
CA ALA A 40 9.06 -17.69 -15.86
C ALA A 40 8.19 -18.47 -16.86
N ASN A 41 6.99 -18.85 -16.42
CA ASN A 41 5.99 -19.53 -17.25
C ASN A 41 4.77 -18.64 -17.51
N ASN A 42 3.83 -19.12 -18.32
CA ASN A 42 2.64 -18.35 -18.70
C ASN A 42 1.72 -18.00 -17.51
N LYS A 43 1.80 -18.73 -16.40
CA LYS A 43 1.07 -18.43 -15.16
C LYS A 43 1.76 -17.40 -14.29
N PHE A 44 3.02 -17.06 -14.56
CA PHE A 44 3.72 -16.02 -13.81
C PHE A 44 2.98 -14.68 -13.98
N LEU A 45 2.64 -14.07 -12.85
CA LEU A 45 1.97 -12.79 -12.79
C LEU A 45 2.94 -11.64 -12.56
N GLY A 46 3.97 -11.85 -11.74
CA GLY A 46 4.91 -10.80 -11.36
C GLY A 46 5.57 -11.04 -10.01
N PHE A 47 6.33 -10.04 -9.58
CA PHE A 47 6.95 -9.96 -8.26
C PHE A 47 6.14 -9.06 -7.35
N SER A 48 5.80 -9.58 -6.19
CA SER A 48 5.47 -8.82 -5.01
C SER A 48 6.76 -8.35 -4.33
N LEU A 49 6.81 -7.07 -3.98
CA LEU A 49 7.96 -6.40 -3.41
C LEU A 49 7.57 -5.68 -2.11
N CYS A 50 8.45 -5.70 -1.11
CA CYS A 50 8.25 -5.02 0.16
C CYS A 50 9.55 -4.38 0.62
N ALA A 51 9.50 -3.12 1.04
CA ALA A 51 10.59 -2.42 1.69
C ALA A 51 10.08 -1.74 2.97
N VAL A 52 10.67 -2.06 4.12
CA VAL A 52 10.41 -1.38 5.39
C VAL A 52 11.45 -0.29 5.58
N ILE A 53 10.98 0.96 5.61
CA ILE A 53 11.79 2.16 5.54
C ILE A 53 11.70 2.87 6.89
N ALA A 54 12.84 3.03 7.55
CA ALA A 54 12.97 3.85 8.74
C ALA A 54 13.22 5.31 8.34
N PHE A 55 12.48 6.24 8.94
CA PHE A 55 12.61 7.68 8.70
C PHE A 55 13.10 8.38 9.98
N HIS A 56 14.09 9.27 9.83
CA HIS A 56 14.63 10.05 10.96
C HIS A 56 14.12 11.50 10.94
N SER A 57 14.01 12.09 9.75
CA SER A 57 13.30 13.34 9.48
C SER A 57 13.23 13.50 7.96
N PHE A 58 12.04 13.39 7.37
CA PHE A 58 11.89 13.43 5.92
C PHE A 58 10.70 14.30 5.51
N GLY A 59 10.94 15.21 4.57
CA GLY A 59 9.95 16.14 4.02
C GLY A 59 10.13 16.33 2.52
N HIS A 60 10.71 15.34 1.83
CA HIS A 60 10.93 15.37 0.40
C HIS A 60 10.13 14.27 -0.28
N SER A 61 10.10 14.29 -1.60
CA SER A 61 9.57 13.18 -2.39
C SER A 61 10.52 11.98 -2.35
N LEU A 62 9.97 10.76 -2.32
CA LEU A 62 10.68 9.49 -2.24
C LEU A 62 10.14 8.51 -3.29
N GLN A 63 11.07 7.82 -3.96
CA GLN A 63 10.79 6.59 -4.69
C GLN A 63 11.76 5.49 -4.27
N VAL A 64 11.37 4.23 -4.49
CA VAL A 64 12.25 3.08 -4.28
C VAL A 64 12.53 2.43 -5.61
N LYS A 65 13.79 2.43 -6.00
CA LYS A 65 14.27 1.67 -7.15
C LYS A 65 14.53 0.24 -6.72
N CYS A 66 13.82 -0.70 -7.34
CA CYS A 66 14.03 -2.12 -7.15
C CYS A 66 14.84 -2.65 -8.33
N THR A 67 16.09 -3.04 -8.09
CA THR A 67 16.97 -3.63 -9.11
C THR A 67 16.99 -5.13 -8.94
N TYR A 68 16.60 -5.87 -9.97
CA TYR A 68 16.66 -7.32 -10.04
C TYR A 68 17.95 -7.74 -10.72
N HIS A 69 18.74 -8.55 -10.04
CA HIS A 69 19.95 -9.19 -10.55
C HIS A 69 19.65 -10.68 -10.75
N PHE A 70 19.32 -11.06 -11.97
CA PHE A 70 19.12 -12.45 -12.33
C PHE A 70 20.45 -13.12 -12.62
N SER A 71 20.62 -14.35 -12.14
CA SER A 71 21.80 -15.15 -12.46
C SER A 71 21.47 -16.64 -12.59
N ASN A 72 22.34 -17.38 -13.28
CA ASN A 72 22.27 -18.83 -13.39
C ASN A 72 23.58 -19.50 -12.97
N GLU A 73 23.54 -20.82 -12.80
CA GLU A 73 24.71 -21.64 -12.45
C GLU A 73 25.82 -21.62 -13.53
N HIS A 74 25.49 -21.19 -14.76
CA HIS A 74 26.41 -21.10 -15.88
C HIS A 74 27.16 -19.76 -15.95
N GLY A 75 26.84 -18.81 -15.07
CA GLY A 75 27.48 -17.50 -14.99
C GLY A 75 26.85 -16.43 -15.88
N ASP A 76 25.71 -16.72 -16.51
CA ASP A 76 24.93 -15.71 -17.21
C ASP A 76 24.19 -14.83 -16.19
N ASN A 77 24.06 -13.55 -16.51
CA ASN A 77 23.37 -12.58 -15.68
C ASN A 77 22.53 -11.61 -16.51
N HIS A 78 21.52 -11.04 -15.87
CA HIS A 78 20.71 -9.98 -16.45
C HIS A 78 20.11 -9.09 -15.38
N ASP A 79 20.21 -7.79 -15.59
CA ASP A 79 19.69 -6.81 -14.65
C ASP A 79 18.42 -6.16 -15.20
N LEU A 80 17.36 -6.17 -14.40
CA LEU A 80 16.14 -5.37 -14.63
C LEU A 80 15.96 -4.38 -13.49
N TYR A 81 15.13 -3.37 -13.69
CA TYR A 81 14.68 -2.54 -12.58
C TYR A 81 13.25 -2.07 -12.77
N CYS A 82 12.58 -1.83 -11.64
CA CYS A 82 11.31 -1.12 -11.57
C CYS A 82 11.37 -0.05 -10.48
N TYR A 83 10.41 0.88 -10.50
CA TYR A 83 10.26 1.88 -9.45
C TYR A 83 8.96 1.61 -8.70
N LEU A 84 9.08 1.51 -7.38
CA LEU A 84 7.95 1.61 -6.47
C LEU A 84 7.85 3.08 -6.05
N HIS A 85 6.82 3.75 -6.58
CA HIS A 85 6.55 5.14 -6.26
C HIS A 85 6.03 5.28 -4.84
N GLY A 86 6.51 6.32 -4.18
CA GLY A 86 6.17 6.57 -2.79
C GLY A 86 5.51 7.86 -2.50
N TRP A 87 6.16 8.62 -1.64
CA TRP A 87 5.61 9.81 -1.03
C TRP A 87 6.05 11.04 -1.82
N TYR A 88 5.17 12.03 -1.99
CA TYR A 88 5.43 13.23 -2.79
C TYR A 88 5.13 14.56 -2.07
N ASP A 89 4.55 14.50 -0.86
CA ASP A 89 4.09 15.69 -0.14
C ASP A 89 5.09 16.12 0.95
N GLU A 90 5.15 17.39 1.31
CA GLU A 90 6.08 17.88 2.35
C GLU A 90 5.61 17.57 3.79
N LYS A 91 4.70 16.59 3.97
CA LYS A 91 4.24 16.23 5.32
C LYS A 91 5.29 15.38 5.99
N HIS A 92 5.66 15.78 7.20
CA HIS A 92 6.62 15.10 8.03
C HIS A 92 6.22 13.64 8.26
N ILE A 93 7.07 12.73 7.77
CA ILE A 93 7.04 11.32 8.17
C ILE A 93 8.04 11.15 9.31
N ASP A 94 7.53 10.80 10.49
CA ASP A 94 8.28 10.61 11.73
C ASP A 94 8.25 9.16 12.24
N SER A 95 7.75 8.22 11.43
CA SER A 95 7.61 6.80 11.77
C SER A 95 8.05 5.89 10.62
N ASP A 96 8.37 4.64 10.95
CA ASP A 96 8.66 3.61 9.96
C ASP A 96 7.46 3.40 9.02
N HIS A 97 7.73 3.25 7.72
CA HIS A 97 6.70 2.90 6.74
C HIS A 97 7.10 1.65 5.96
N ILE A 98 6.09 0.85 5.62
CA ILE A 98 6.20 -0.26 4.70
C ILE A 98 5.77 0.25 3.33
N LEU A 99 6.67 0.17 2.37
CA LEU A 99 6.35 0.28 0.96
C LEU A 99 6.11 -1.11 0.39
N MET A 100 4.91 -1.32 -0.11
CA MET A 100 4.52 -2.52 -0.82
C MET A 100 4.36 -2.23 -2.29
N GLY A 101 4.85 -3.13 -3.13
CA GLY A 101 4.79 -3.02 -4.57
C GLY A 101 4.41 -4.32 -5.24
N PHE A 102 3.86 -4.21 -6.44
CA PHE A 102 3.73 -5.32 -7.37
C PHE A 102 4.33 -4.88 -8.70
N ASP A 103 5.31 -5.63 -9.18
CA ASP A 103 5.88 -5.47 -10.51
C ASP A 103 5.46 -6.67 -11.37
N PRO A 104 4.65 -6.47 -12.43
CA PRO A 104 4.29 -7.54 -13.34
C PRO A 104 5.50 -8.13 -14.08
N CYS A 105 6.63 -7.40 -14.12
CA CYS A 105 7.89 -7.82 -14.71
C CYS A 105 7.67 -8.42 -16.12
N LEU A 106 6.96 -7.67 -16.97
CA LEU A 106 6.49 -8.14 -18.29
C LEU A 106 7.65 -8.65 -19.17
N VAL A 107 8.85 -8.07 -19.01
CA VAL A 107 10.06 -8.52 -19.71
C VAL A 107 10.34 -10.00 -19.44
N ALA A 108 10.27 -10.43 -18.18
CA ALA A 108 10.50 -11.83 -17.81
C ALA A 108 9.38 -12.77 -18.28
N LYS A 109 8.19 -12.23 -18.54
CA LYS A 109 7.05 -12.98 -19.08
C LYS A 109 7.16 -13.19 -20.59
N ASP A 110 7.66 -12.19 -21.30
CA ASP A 110 7.75 -12.18 -22.76
C ASP A 110 9.04 -12.84 -23.28
N ASP A 111 10.12 -12.76 -22.51
CA ASP A 111 11.42 -13.32 -22.89
C ASP A 111 11.67 -14.68 -22.21
N CYS A 112 11.67 -15.74 -23.02
CA CYS A 112 11.87 -17.11 -22.54
C CYS A 112 13.26 -17.35 -21.92
N MET A 113 14.25 -16.49 -22.20
CA MET A 113 15.58 -16.57 -21.58
C MET A 113 15.51 -16.47 -20.06
N PHE A 114 14.50 -15.77 -19.50
CA PHE A 114 14.36 -15.65 -18.05
C PHE A 114 14.10 -16.98 -17.34
N SER A 115 13.55 -17.97 -18.06
CA SER A 115 13.34 -19.31 -17.55
C SER A 115 14.64 -20.09 -17.29
N GLU A 116 15.78 -19.60 -17.81
CA GLU A 116 17.11 -20.18 -17.61
C GLU A 116 17.80 -19.66 -16.35
N TYR A 117 17.31 -18.57 -15.74
CA TYR A 117 17.84 -18.06 -14.47
C TYR A 117 17.34 -18.88 -13.29
N SER A 118 18.26 -19.23 -12.40
CA SER A 118 18.00 -20.04 -11.19
C SER A 118 17.99 -19.21 -9.91
N GLU A 119 18.44 -17.96 -9.97
CA GLU A 119 18.49 -17.06 -8.82
C GLU A 119 18.11 -15.63 -9.24
N VAL A 120 17.44 -14.91 -8.35
CA VAL A 120 17.26 -13.46 -8.44
C VAL A 120 17.65 -12.81 -7.12
N SER A 121 18.49 -11.78 -7.19
CA SER A 121 18.71 -10.85 -6.08
C SER A 121 17.97 -9.56 -6.35
N VAL A 122 17.26 -9.03 -5.36
CA VAL A 122 16.52 -7.76 -5.49
C VAL A 122 17.11 -6.76 -4.51
N GLU A 123 17.61 -5.64 -5.05
CA GLU A 123 18.13 -4.51 -4.30
C GLU A 123 17.12 -3.36 -4.27
N PHE A 124 16.86 -2.82 -3.07
CA PHE A 124 15.93 -1.73 -2.81
C PHE A 124 16.69 -0.45 -2.47
N GLN A 125 16.75 0.49 -3.41
CA GLN A 125 17.47 1.75 -3.27
C GLN A 125 16.49 2.91 -3.10
N LEU A 126 16.71 3.73 -2.07
CA LEU A 126 15.91 4.93 -1.82
C LEU A 126 16.45 6.09 -2.64
N GLU A 127 15.61 6.66 -3.51
CA GLU A 127 15.97 7.77 -4.39
C GLU A 127 14.98 8.94 -4.25
N ASP A 128 15.47 10.15 -4.53
CA ASP A 128 14.59 11.28 -4.84
C ASP A 128 13.95 11.09 -6.23
N MET A 129 13.00 11.95 -6.59
CA MET A 129 12.32 11.86 -7.89
C MET A 129 13.20 12.24 -9.09
N ASN A 130 14.42 12.72 -8.85
CA ASN A 130 15.41 12.97 -9.89
C ASN A 130 16.37 11.77 -10.06
N GLY A 131 16.21 10.69 -9.30
CA GLY A 131 17.06 9.51 -9.32
C GLY A 131 18.35 9.65 -8.49
N ASN A 132 18.45 10.62 -7.59
CA ASN A 132 19.58 10.74 -6.68
C ASN A 132 19.34 9.88 -5.43
N LEU A 133 20.34 9.09 -5.05
CA LEU A 133 20.30 8.29 -3.82
C LEU A 133 20.11 9.20 -2.60
N LEU A 134 19.19 8.81 -1.72
CA LEU A 134 18.93 9.53 -0.49
C LEU A 134 19.98 9.19 0.58
N PRO A 135 20.49 10.19 1.34
CA PRO A 135 21.40 9.94 2.45
C PRO A 135 20.80 9.00 3.51
N LEU A 136 21.60 8.05 3.99
CA LEU A 136 21.21 7.09 5.04
C LEU A 136 20.76 7.75 6.34
N ASP A 137 21.28 8.95 6.64
CA ASP A 137 20.90 9.72 7.82
C ASP A 137 19.46 10.27 7.74
N LEU A 138 18.85 10.31 6.54
CA LEU A 138 17.45 10.72 6.34
C LEU A 138 16.50 9.52 6.46
N CYS A 139 16.78 8.47 5.68
CA CYS A 139 15.96 7.28 5.61
C CYS A 139 16.76 6.06 5.12
N GLN A 140 16.36 4.86 5.57
CA GLN A 140 17.01 3.61 5.17
C GLN A 140 16.03 2.44 5.11
N VAL A 141 16.24 1.53 4.15
CA VAL A 141 15.55 0.23 4.12
C VAL A 141 16.27 -0.69 5.12
N HIS A 142 15.55 -1.13 6.15
CA HIS A 142 16.13 -2.02 7.17
C HIS A 142 15.61 -3.46 7.05
N GLU A 143 14.50 -3.67 6.36
CA GLU A 143 13.94 -4.98 6.05
C GLU A 143 13.34 -4.93 4.64
N CYS A 144 13.52 -6.00 3.87
CA CYS A 144 12.90 -6.13 2.55
C CYS A 144 12.36 -7.56 2.36
N GLY A 145 11.42 -7.71 1.43
CA GLY A 145 10.86 -9.00 1.09
C GLY A 145 10.34 -9.07 -0.33
N VAL A 146 10.30 -10.30 -0.85
CA VAL A 146 9.90 -10.61 -2.22
C VAL A 146 9.05 -11.88 -2.22
N ARG A 147 8.02 -11.89 -3.07
CA ARG A 147 7.27 -13.10 -3.41
C ARG A 147 6.98 -13.15 -4.90
N LEU A 148 7.14 -14.31 -5.52
CA LEU A 148 6.68 -14.55 -6.88
C LEU A 148 5.18 -14.87 -6.85
N LEU A 149 4.40 -14.29 -7.76
CA LEU A 149 2.96 -14.53 -7.84
C LEU A 149 2.61 -15.26 -9.14
N TYR A 150 1.65 -16.18 -9.04
CA TYR A 150 1.14 -16.98 -10.16
C TYR A 150 -0.39 -16.93 -10.25
N GLU A 151 -0.94 -17.20 -11.44
CA GLU A 151 -2.38 -17.17 -11.74
C GLU A 151 -3.21 -18.08 -10.82
N ASP A 152 -2.63 -19.20 -10.35
CA ASP A 152 -3.31 -20.15 -9.47
C ASP A 152 -3.37 -19.66 -8.00
N GLU A 153 -2.61 -18.61 -7.64
CA GLU A 153 -2.44 -18.19 -6.26
C GLU A 153 -3.36 -17.05 -5.84
N ILE A 154 -3.56 -15.98 -6.63
CA ILE A 154 -4.19 -14.74 -6.12
C ILE A 154 -4.82 -13.88 -7.26
N HIS A 155 -6.03 -13.34 -7.05
CA HIS A 155 -6.48 -12.13 -7.76
C HIS A 155 -5.73 -10.92 -7.19
N CYS A 156 -5.11 -10.06 -7.99
CA CYS A 156 -4.25 -8.92 -7.57
C CYS A 156 -4.84 -7.99 -6.48
N ILE A 157 -6.15 -8.07 -6.27
CA ILE A 157 -6.93 -7.40 -5.23
C ILE A 157 -6.84 -8.10 -3.87
N ASP A 158 -6.85 -9.43 -3.83
CA ASP A 158 -6.71 -10.22 -2.60
C ASP A 158 -5.31 -10.00 -2.00
N TYR A 159 -4.28 -9.85 -2.85
CA TYR A 159 -2.93 -9.40 -2.47
C TYR A 159 -2.90 -8.12 -1.61
N TYR A 160 -3.69 -7.12 -2.00
CA TYR A 160 -3.78 -5.87 -1.26
C TYR A 160 -4.61 -6.01 0.02
N CYS A 161 -5.67 -6.83 -0.02
CA CYS A 161 -6.44 -7.16 1.18
C CYS A 161 -5.54 -7.86 2.21
N ASP A 162 -4.72 -8.82 1.79
CA ASP A 162 -3.76 -9.55 2.62
C ASP A 162 -2.66 -8.63 3.20
N ALA A 163 -2.21 -7.63 2.43
CA ALA A 163 -1.24 -6.64 2.89
C ALA A 163 -1.84 -5.62 3.86
N LEU A 164 -3.08 -5.15 3.62
CA LEU A 164 -3.85 -4.39 4.60
C LEU A 164 -4.04 -5.20 5.90
N GLU A 165 -4.37 -6.49 5.79
CA GLU A 165 -4.55 -7.41 6.91
C GLU A 165 -3.28 -7.58 7.74
N ALA A 166 -2.12 -7.73 7.10
CA ALA A 166 -0.84 -7.84 7.79
C ALA A 166 -0.49 -6.60 8.62
N MET A 167 -0.82 -5.39 8.16
CA MET A 167 -0.69 -4.17 8.98
C MET A 167 -1.49 -4.27 10.28
N PHE A 168 -2.74 -4.77 10.21
CA PHE A 168 -3.61 -4.89 11.37
C PHE A 168 -3.17 -6.00 12.35
N GLN A 169 -2.40 -6.99 11.89
CA GLN A 169 -1.85 -8.10 12.69
C GLN A 169 -0.51 -7.79 13.38
N GLY A 170 0.35 -6.94 12.79
CA GLY A 170 1.71 -6.65 13.28
C GLY A 170 1.82 -6.06 14.70
N LYS A 171 0.73 -5.51 15.25
CA LYS A 171 0.72 -4.81 16.56
C LYS A 171 1.01 -5.68 17.79
N ARG A 172 0.88 -7.02 17.76
CA ARG A 172 1.18 -7.90 18.91
C ARG A 172 2.51 -8.65 18.80
N ALA A 173 2.91 -9.06 17.60
CA ALA A 173 4.17 -9.79 17.36
C ALA A 173 5.41 -8.89 17.52
N TRP A 174 5.29 -7.60 17.18
CA TRP A 174 6.32 -6.57 17.34
C TRP A 174 6.87 -6.48 18.77
N PHE A 175 5.98 -6.43 19.78
CA PHE A 175 6.39 -6.26 21.18
C PHE A 175 7.03 -7.52 21.79
N GLN A 176 6.56 -8.72 21.41
CA GLN A 176 7.11 -9.97 21.94
C GLN A 176 8.42 -10.39 21.23
N GLY A 177 8.53 -10.11 19.93
CA GLY A 177 9.73 -10.36 19.13
C GLY A 177 10.91 -9.46 19.48
N LYS A 178 10.67 -8.14 19.66
CA LYS A 178 11.73 -7.20 20.08
C LYS A 178 12.29 -7.56 21.46
N ARG A 179 11.43 -7.85 22.45
CA ARG A 179 11.88 -8.09 23.84
C ARG A 179 12.72 -9.35 24.02
N ALA A 180 12.51 -10.38 23.21
CA ALA A 180 13.26 -11.64 23.26
C ALA A 180 14.61 -11.57 22.52
N ARG A 181 14.74 -10.73 21.48
CA ARG A 181 15.93 -10.68 20.60
C ARG A 181 17.01 -9.68 21.05
N PHE A 182 16.73 -8.81 22.03
CA PHE A 182 17.69 -7.83 22.58
C PHE A 182 18.48 -8.31 23.81
N GLN A 183 18.31 -9.55 24.28
CA GLN A 183 19.08 -10.10 25.41
C GLN A 183 20.54 -10.47 25.09
N GLY A 184 21.09 -10.03 23.95
CA GLY A 184 22.45 -10.40 23.51
C GLY A 184 23.33 -9.26 23.00
N MET A 185 22.91 -8.00 23.11
CA MET A 185 23.65 -6.85 22.56
C MET A 185 24.51 -6.12 23.61
N SER A 186 25.60 -5.49 23.16
CA SER A 186 26.61 -4.81 23.98
C SER A 186 26.09 -3.49 24.58
N TRP A 187 26.68 -3.05 25.70
CA TRP A 187 26.26 -1.85 26.45
C TRP A 187 26.50 -0.54 25.67
N GLU A 188 27.38 -0.54 24.67
CA GLU A 188 27.66 0.65 23.84
C GLU A 188 26.51 0.94 22.85
N ASP A 189 25.89 -0.11 22.29
CA ASP A 189 24.67 -0.03 21.46
C ASP A 189 23.47 0.51 22.29
N TYR A 190 23.49 0.25 23.59
CA TYR A 190 22.48 0.68 24.56
C TYR A 190 22.40 2.21 24.70
N SER A 191 23.49 2.94 24.44
CA SER A 191 23.57 4.39 24.68
C SER A 191 23.00 5.23 23.52
N VAL A 192 23.19 4.77 22.27
CA VAL A 192 22.60 5.35 21.06
C VAL A 192 21.08 5.16 21.10
N ILE A 193 20.65 3.97 21.52
CA ILE A 193 19.26 3.56 21.65
C ILE A 193 18.52 4.27 22.80
N ARG A 194 19.20 4.58 23.92
CA ARG A 194 18.59 5.30 25.06
C ARG A 194 18.17 6.73 24.69
N ARG A 195 18.88 7.40 23.78
CA ARG A 195 18.44 8.71 23.27
C ARG A 195 17.20 8.61 22.39
N THR A 196 16.98 7.49 21.72
CA THR A 196 15.79 7.21 20.90
C THR A 196 14.58 6.82 21.75
N TYR A 197 14.79 6.18 22.91
CA TYR A 197 13.70 5.76 23.81
C TYR A 197 13.17 6.86 24.74
N GLU A 198 13.92 7.93 25.02
CA GLU A 198 13.41 9.05 25.85
C GLU A 198 12.36 9.92 25.13
N PHE A 199 12.03 9.62 23.86
CA PHE A 199 10.99 10.31 23.08
C PHE A 199 9.80 9.43 22.64
N LEU A 200 9.77 8.14 23.00
CA LEU A 200 8.67 7.25 22.62
C LEU A 200 7.55 7.25 23.68
N GLU A 201 6.77 8.33 23.67
CA GLU A 201 5.32 8.18 23.81
C GLU A 201 4.80 7.29 22.66
N GLU A 202 3.61 6.71 22.81
CA GLU A 202 3.02 5.80 21.81
C GLU A 202 3.26 6.31 20.38
N PRO A 203 3.87 5.55 19.45
CA PRO A 203 4.03 6.03 18.09
C PRO A 203 2.64 6.17 17.49
N ASP A 204 2.22 7.43 17.36
CA ASP A 204 1.02 7.91 16.70
C ASP A 204 0.90 7.16 15.36
N VAL A 205 -0.24 6.50 15.14
CA VAL A 205 -0.58 5.98 13.81
C VAL A 205 -0.41 7.16 12.84
N SER A 206 0.28 6.97 11.72
CA SER A 206 0.34 7.99 10.66
C SER A 206 -1.03 8.65 10.53
N LYS A 207 -1.07 9.97 10.77
CA LYS A 207 -2.31 10.75 10.86
C LYS A 207 -3.03 10.87 9.52
N GLY A 208 -2.50 10.26 8.45
CA GLY A 208 -2.94 10.40 7.07
C GLY A 208 -3.51 9.13 6.45
N VAL A 209 -4.18 9.33 5.33
CA VAL A 209 -4.70 8.25 4.46
C VAL A 209 -3.55 7.52 3.79
N SER A 210 -3.66 6.20 3.70
CA SER A 210 -2.75 5.35 2.92
C SER A 210 -3.47 4.88 1.65
N SER A 211 -2.93 5.13 0.46
CA SER A 211 -3.63 4.84 -0.80
C SER A 211 -2.70 4.55 -1.97
N PHE A 212 -3.26 4.01 -3.05
CA PHE A 212 -2.55 3.65 -4.28
C PHE A 212 -3.50 3.51 -5.46
N CYS A 213 -2.91 3.26 -6.62
CA CYS A 213 -3.58 3.13 -7.90
C CYS A 213 -3.10 1.87 -8.62
N LEU A 214 -4.04 1.09 -9.15
CA LEU A 214 -3.79 -0.09 -9.99
C LEU A 214 -4.44 0.10 -11.35
N CYS A 215 -3.89 -0.49 -12.41
CA CYS A 215 -4.65 -0.68 -13.64
C CYS A 215 -5.78 -1.70 -13.40
N GLY A 216 -6.98 -1.44 -13.91
CA GLY A 216 -8.10 -2.38 -13.85
C GLY A 216 -9.47 -1.70 -13.79
N ASP A 217 -10.52 -2.48 -14.08
CA ASP A 217 -11.91 -2.02 -14.18
C ASP A 217 -12.88 -2.78 -13.25
N VAL A 218 -12.38 -3.76 -12.47
CA VAL A 218 -13.19 -4.59 -11.57
C VAL A 218 -13.05 -4.14 -10.12
N THR A 219 -14.15 -3.69 -9.51
CA THR A 219 -14.15 -3.35 -8.08
C THR A 219 -14.03 -4.64 -7.25
N PRO A 220 -13.12 -4.69 -6.26
CA PRO A 220 -13.02 -5.82 -5.35
C PRO A 220 -14.34 -6.19 -4.71
N GLU A 221 -14.72 -7.48 -4.72
CA GLU A 221 -15.88 -7.97 -3.95
C GLU A 221 -15.71 -7.76 -2.44
N TRP A 222 -14.47 -7.54 -1.98
CA TRP A 222 -14.16 -7.21 -0.59
C TRP A 222 -14.85 -5.93 -0.09
N PHE A 223 -15.13 -4.95 -0.96
CA PHE A 223 -15.91 -3.76 -0.59
C PHE A 223 -17.38 -4.13 -0.38
N SER A 224 -17.82 -4.06 0.87
CA SER A 224 -19.17 -4.48 1.28
C SER A 224 -20.27 -3.60 0.70
N HIS A 225 -19.96 -2.36 0.35
CA HIS A 225 -20.88 -1.43 -0.30
C HIS A 225 -20.23 -0.91 -1.57
N GLN A 226 -20.94 -1.02 -2.69
CA GLN A 226 -20.46 -0.59 -4.00
C GLN A 226 -21.57 0.15 -4.74
N SER A 227 -21.20 1.10 -5.59
CA SER A 227 -22.14 1.89 -6.37
C SER A 227 -21.55 2.23 -7.74
N TRP A 228 -22.40 2.30 -8.76
CA TRP A 228 -22.03 2.90 -10.03
C TRP A 228 -22.06 4.42 -9.92
N GLY A 229 -21.04 5.09 -10.43
CA GLY A 229 -20.80 6.52 -10.31
C GLY A 229 -19.85 6.89 -9.17
N SER A 230 -19.81 8.18 -8.84
CA SER A 230 -18.87 8.79 -7.90
C SER A 230 -19.31 8.75 -6.44
N THR A 231 -20.49 8.23 -6.11
CA THR A 231 -21.00 8.24 -4.73
C THR A 231 -21.49 6.87 -4.31
N VAL A 232 -21.04 6.42 -3.14
CA VAL A 232 -21.53 5.23 -2.44
C VAL A 232 -22.12 5.65 -1.10
N THR A 233 -23.22 5.01 -0.70
CA THR A 233 -23.86 5.27 0.60
C THR A 233 -23.92 3.98 1.38
N CYS A 234 -23.53 4.02 2.65
CA CYS A 234 -23.64 2.89 3.57
C CYS A 234 -24.40 3.28 4.83
N GLN A 235 -25.17 2.32 5.35
CA GLN A 235 -25.85 2.45 6.62
C GLN A 235 -24.90 2.01 7.73
N LEU A 236 -24.78 2.84 8.76
CA LEU A 236 -23.92 2.60 9.90
C LEU A 236 -24.74 1.91 11.00
N SER A 237 -24.16 0.90 11.63
CA SER A 237 -24.80 0.18 12.73
C SER A 237 -24.97 1.08 13.96
N SER A 238 -25.93 0.75 14.81
CA SER A 238 -26.03 1.37 16.13
C SER A 238 -24.73 1.09 16.90
N HIS A 239 -23.99 2.13 17.27
CA HIS A 239 -22.69 2.07 17.96
C HIS A 239 -21.47 1.74 17.09
N TRP A 240 -21.51 2.01 15.79
CA TRP A 240 -20.36 1.82 14.90
C TRP A 240 -19.11 2.61 15.34
N ALA A 241 -19.28 3.85 15.80
CA ALA A 241 -18.20 4.71 16.30
C ALA A 241 -17.86 4.33 17.75
N ASN A 242 -17.13 3.22 17.90
CA ASN A 242 -16.66 2.71 19.18
C ASN A 242 -15.15 2.42 19.11
N SER A 243 -14.56 1.95 20.20
CA SER A 243 -13.12 1.65 20.28
C SER A 243 -12.64 0.53 19.34
N GLU A 244 -13.55 -0.28 18.79
CA GLU A 244 -13.26 -1.31 17.78
C GLU A 244 -13.22 -0.73 16.36
N PHE A 245 -13.75 0.47 16.09
CA PHE A 245 -13.67 1.10 14.79
C PHE A 245 -12.21 1.31 14.39
N LEU A 246 -11.84 0.87 13.20
CA LEU A 246 -10.46 0.99 12.69
C LEU A 246 -10.32 2.11 11.67
N GLY A 247 -11.31 2.29 10.80
CA GLY A 247 -11.31 3.26 9.72
C GLY A 247 -12.24 2.86 8.58
N PHE A 248 -12.13 3.57 7.47
CA PHE A 248 -12.80 3.25 6.21
C PHE A 248 -11.77 2.80 5.17
N SER A 249 -12.03 1.69 4.50
CA SER A 249 -11.37 1.40 3.23
C SER A 249 -12.23 1.86 2.07
N LEU A 250 -11.59 2.54 1.12
CA LEU A 250 -12.20 3.27 0.02
C LEU A 250 -11.68 2.71 -1.31
N CYS A 251 -12.54 2.71 -2.33
CA CYS A 251 -12.18 2.35 -3.69
C CYS A 251 -12.92 3.22 -4.71
N ALA A 252 -12.22 3.66 -5.76
CA ALA A 252 -12.78 4.35 -6.90
C ALA A 252 -12.14 3.84 -8.19
N ILE A 253 -12.97 3.41 -9.14
CA ILE A 253 -12.56 3.05 -10.50
C ILE A 253 -12.77 4.25 -11.39
N ILE A 254 -11.68 4.75 -11.94
CA ILE A 254 -11.62 5.96 -12.74
C ILE A 254 -11.24 5.58 -14.17
N ALA A 255 -12.11 5.89 -15.12
CA ALA A 255 -11.81 5.81 -16.54
C ALA A 255 -11.13 7.09 -16.99
N PHE A 256 -10.05 6.96 -17.76
CA PHE A 256 -9.32 8.08 -18.35
C PHE A 256 -9.49 8.09 -19.86
N TYR A 257 -9.81 9.26 -20.41
CA TYR A 257 -9.97 9.44 -21.86
C TYR A 257 -8.75 10.10 -22.50
N TYR A 258 -8.07 10.99 -21.77
CA TYR A 258 -6.74 11.51 -22.09
C TYR A 258 -6.19 12.31 -20.90
N PHE A 259 -5.21 11.78 -20.16
CA PHE A 259 -4.61 12.50 -19.03
C PHE A 259 -3.09 12.31 -18.97
N LYS A 260 -2.38 13.38 -18.59
CA LYS A 260 -0.91 13.47 -18.58
C LYS A 260 -0.34 14.10 -17.29
N HIS A 261 -1.19 14.30 -16.28
CA HIS A 261 -0.80 15.01 -15.07
C HIS A 261 -1.00 14.11 -13.85
N SER A 262 -0.49 14.57 -12.71
CA SER A 262 -0.81 13.97 -11.42
C SER A 262 -2.29 14.12 -11.11
N LEU A 263 -2.84 13.10 -10.46
CA LEU A 263 -4.21 13.10 -9.96
C LEU A 263 -4.22 12.77 -8.47
N GLN A 264 -5.10 13.43 -7.73
CA GLN A 264 -5.59 12.96 -6.44
C GLN A 264 -7.10 12.75 -6.50
N VAL A 265 -7.61 11.82 -5.70
CA VAL A 265 -9.05 11.61 -5.57
C VAL A 265 -9.47 12.12 -4.21
N LYS A 266 -10.21 13.21 -4.18
CA LYS A 266 -10.83 13.71 -2.97
C LYS A 266 -12.01 12.83 -2.60
N CYS A 267 -12.00 12.32 -1.38
CA CYS A 267 -13.07 11.51 -0.81
C CYS A 267 -13.79 12.34 0.25
N THR A 268 -15.00 12.80 -0.06
CA THR A 268 -15.83 13.58 0.87
C THR A 268 -16.85 12.68 1.56
N TYR A 269 -16.77 12.59 2.89
CA TYR A 269 -17.69 11.84 3.73
C TYR A 269 -18.81 12.76 4.19
N HIS A 270 -20.04 12.41 3.86
CA HIS A 270 -21.26 13.09 4.29
C HIS A 270 -21.97 12.22 5.33
N PHE A 271 -21.70 12.48 6.61
CA PHE A 271 -22.40 11.82 7.70
C PHE A 271 -23.77 12.44 7.89
N ARG A 272 -24.80 11.62 8.04
CA ARG A 272 -26.18 12.05 8.26
C ARG A 272 -26.85 11.25 9.35
N ASN A 273 -27.81 11.87 10.01
CA ASN A 273 -28.73 11.18 10.91
C ASN A 273 -30.18 11.38 10.50
N LYS A 274 -31.06 10.52 11.03
CA LYS A 274 -32.51 10.58 10.82
C LYS A 274 -33.17 11.87 11.33
N HIS A 275 -32.45 12.69 12.10
CA HIS A 275 -32.94 13.94 12.67
C HIS A 275 -32.55 15.17 11.82
N GLY A 276 -31.83 14.96 10.71
CA GLY A 276 -31.41 16.03 9.80
C GLY A 276 -30.06 16.67 10.14
N ASP A 277 -29.36 16.19 11.18
CA ASP A 277 -27.98 16.61 11.41
C ASP A 277 -27.09 16.03 10.32
N SER A 278 -26.09 16.81 9.92
CA SER A 278 -25.05 16.39 9.00
C SER A 278 -23.67 16.87 9.44
N HIS A 279 -22.64 16.16 9.01
CA HIS A 279 -21.25 16.57 9.19
C HIS A 279 -20.41 16.03 8.05
N ASP A 280 -19.59 16.90 7.48
CA ASP A 280 -18.76 16.57 6.34
C ASP A 280 -17.30 16.49 6.77
N LEU A 281 -16.63 15.41 6.36
CA LEU A 281 -15.18 15.24 6.43
C LEU A 281 -14.65 15.00 5.03
N TYR A 282 -13.35 15.15 4.84
CA TYR A 282 -12.74 14.72 3.59
C TYR A 282 -11.34 14.17 3.82
N CYS A 283 -10.91 13.34 2.89
CA CYS A 283 -9.56 12.81 2.81
C CYS A 283 -9.15 12.70 1.33
N TYR A 284 -7.89 12.39 1.04
CA TYR A 284 -7.41 12.24 -0.33
C TYR A 284 -6.80 10.85 -0.54
N LEU A 285 -7.21 10.19 -1.62
CA LEU A 285 -6.49 9.04 -2.17
C LEU A 285 -5.46 9.57 -3.16
N HIS A 286 -4.20 9.47 -2.77
CA HIS A 286 -3.05 9.69 -3.62
C HIS A 286 -2.73 8.40 -4.37
N GLY A 287 -2.36 8.47 -5.64
CA GLY A 287 -2.08 7.23 -6.36
C GLY A 287 -1.44 7.37 -7.73
N TRP A 288 -1.46 8.53 -8.37
CA TRP A 288 -0.93 8.64 -9.72
C TRP A 288 -0.16 9.93 -9.97
N ASN A 289 1.11 9.79 -10.35
CA ASN A 289 1.93 10.91 -10.81
C ASN A 289 3.00 10.47 -11.82
N ASP A 290 2.64 9.62 -12.79
CA ASP A 290 3.51 9.38 -13.93
C ASP A 290 3.10 10.29 -15.11
N GLU A 291 4.08 10.90 -15.77
CA GLU A 291 3.89 11.63 -17.05
C GLU A 291 3.55 10.66 -18.21
N ARG A 292 3.56 9.36 -17.94
CA ARG A 292 3.14 8.32 -18.88
C ARG A 292 1.66 8.45 -19.23
N ARG A 293 1.37 8.24 -20.50
CA ARG A 293 0.01 8.25 -21.04
C ARG A 293 -0.80 7.15 -20.37
N ILE A 294 -1.82 7.52 -19.61
CA ILE A 294 -2.86 6.57 -19.23
C ILE A 294 -3.89 6.50 -20.35
N CYS A 295 -4.16 5.29 -20.84
CA CYS A 295 -5.25 5.00 -21.78
C CYS A 295 -6.04 3.77 -21.29
N SER A 296 -6.50 3.77 -20.04
CA SER A 296 -7.28 2.68 -19.45
C SER A 296 -7.92 3.06 -18.11
N GLU A 297 -8.77 2.20 -17.58
CA GLU A 297 -9.35 2.35 -16.24
C GLU A 297 -8.33 2.02 -15.15
N HIS A 298 -8.36 2.80 -14.08
CA HIS A 298 -7.55 2.53 -12.90
C HIS A 298 -8.40 2.49 -11.64
N ILE A 299 -8.01 1.62 -10.73
CA ILE A 299 -8.61 1.43 -9.42
C ILE A 299 -7.75 2.17 -8.40
N PHE A 300 -8.29 3.25 -7.87
CA PHE A 300 -7.75 3.93 -6.68
C PHE A 300 -8.30 3.24 -5.45
N VAL A 301 -7.43 2.83 -4.54
CA VAL A 301 -7.82 2.19 -3.30
C VAL A 301 -7.04 2.81 -2.15
N GLY A 302 -7.67 2.96 -1.00
CA GLY A 302 -6.95 3.36 0.20
C GLY A 302 -7.68 3.08 1.50
N PHE A 303 -7.00 3.38 2.59
CA PHE A 303 -7.45 3.25 3.95
C PHE A 303 -7.31 4.59 4.66
N ASP A 304 -8.44 5.11 5.13
CA ASP A 304 -8.52 6.27 5.99
C ASP A 304 -8.80 5.80 7.43
N PRO A 305 -7.85 5.94 8.37
CA PRO A 305 -8.11 5.62 9.78
C PRO A 305 -9.18 6.53 10.40
N CYS A 306 -9.51 7.64 9.73
CA CYS A 306 -10.57 8.59 10.08
C CYS A 306 -10.49 9.00 11.56
N LEU A 307 -9.31 9.45 11.98
CA LEU A 307 -9.00 9.71 13.40
C LEU A 307 -9.97 10.70 14.05
N VAL A 308 -10.49 11.65 13.28
CA VAL A 308 -11.51 12.62 13.72
C VAL A 308 -12.76 11.92 14.29
N VAL A 309 -13.16 10.80 13.70
CA VAL A 309 -14.28 9.98 14.18
C VAL A 309 -13.92 9.25 15.47
N LYS A 310 -12.67 8.77 15.60
CA LYS A 310 -12.20 8.05 16.79
C LYS A 310 -12.04 8.94 18.01
N GLU A 311 -11.61 10.17 17.80
CA GLU A 311 -11.34 11.13 18.86
C GLU A 311 -12.60 11.86 19.34
N ASN A 312 -13.71 11.73 18.61
CA ASN A 312 -14.91 12.53 18.84
C ASN A 312 -16.19 11.70 18.87
N ASP A 313 -16.74 11.51 20.06
CA ASP A 313 -17.95 10.71 20.29
C ASP A 313 -19.21 11.25 19.56
N ILE A 314 -19.18 12.48 19.03
CA ILE A 314 -20.32 13.05 18.29
C ILE A 314 -20.71 12.21 17.08
N PHE A 315 -19.78 11.43 16.51
CA PHE A 315 -20.05 10.65 15.31
C PHE A 315 -20.96 9.44 15.55
N SER A 316 -21.07 9.00 16.81
CA SER A 316 -21.97 7.91 17.23
C SER A 316 -23.46 8.20 16.96
N LYS A 317 -23.83 9.46 16.77
CA LYS A 317 -25.21 9.88 16.47
C LYS A 317 -25.59 9.72 14.98
N TYR A 318 -24.61 9.60 14.09
CA TYR A 318 -24.86 9.41 12.66
C TYR A 318 -25.09 7.94 12.36
N ASN A 319 -26.06 7.67 11.48
CA ASN A 319 -26.48 6.33 11.11
C ASN A 319 -26.32 6.06 9.61
N GLU A 320 -25.86 7.04 8.84
CA GLU A 320 -25.59 6.94 7.42
C GLU A 320 -24.33 7.74 7.11
N VAL A 321 -23.50 7.22 6.21
CA VAL A 321 -22.45 8.00 5.55
C VAL A 321 -22.53 7.77 4.04
N SER A 322 -22.53 8.87 3.29
CA SER A 322 -22.26 8.85 1.85
C SER A 322 -20.84 9.30 1.60
N ILE A 323 -20.13 8.62 0.71
CA ILE A 323 -18.77 9.00 0.34
C ILE A 323 -18.78 9.35 -1.13
N GLU A 324 -18.41 10.59 -1.44
CA GLU A 324 -18.26 11.12 -2.78
C GLU A 324 -16.78 11.15 -3.20
N PHE A 325 -16.49 10.61 -4.38
CA PHE A 325 -15.17 10.51 -4.97
C PHE A 325 -15.03 11.52 -6.11
N GLN A 326 -14.10 12.46 -5.95
CA GLN A 326 -13.91 13.58 -6.85
C GLN A 326 -12.45 13.61 -7.34
N PRO A 327 -12.19 13.23 -8.60
CA PRO A 327 -10.88 13.39 -9.21
C PRO A 327 -10.52 14.88 -9.32
N GLU A 328 -9.39 15.26 -8.73
CA GLU A 328 -8.87 16.62 -8.71
C GLU A 328 -7.41 16.63 -9.19
N ASP A 329 -6.99 17.73 -9.81
CA ASP A 329 -5.56 17.99 -9.98
C ASP A 329 -4.89 18.28 -8.62
N MET A 330 -3.56 18.38 -8.62
CA MET A 330 -2.80 18.68 -7.40
C MET A 330 -3.04 20.09 -6.84
N ASN A 331 -3.73 20.96 -7.58
CA ASN A 331 -4.14 22.29 -7.12
C ASN A 331 -5.55 22.30 -6.51
N GLY A 332 -6.23 21.15 -6.45
CA GLY A 332 -7.60 21.02 -5.95
C GLY A 332 -8.67 21.45 -6.96
N ILE A 333 -8.34 21.50 -8.25
CA ILE A 333 -9.30 21.78 -9.32
C ILE A 333 -9.92 20.46 -9.78
N LEU A 334 -11.25 20.37 -9.70
CA LEU A 334 -12.01 19.23 -10.21
C LEU A 334 -11.71 19.00 -11.69
N LEU A 335 -11.38 17.76 -12.04
CA LEU A 335 -11.17 17.39 -13.42
C LEU A 335 -12.50 17.25 -14.16
N ALA A 336 -12.51 17.72 -15.40
CA ALA A 336 -13.69 17.65 -16.24
C ALA A 336 -13.99 16.21 -16.67
N LEU A 337 -15.28 15.90 -16.88
CA LEU A 337 -15.78 14.55 -17.18
C LEU A 337 -15.26 13.97 -18.50
N ASP A 338 -14.81 14.83 -19.42
CA ASP A 338 -14.17 14.46 -20.67
C ASP A 338 -12.69 14.07 -20.50
N ILE A 339 -12.10 14.32 -19.32
CA ILE A 339 -10.74 13.94 -18.96
C ILE A 339 -10.76 12.60 -18.22
N CYS A 340 -11.52 12.53 -17.14
CA CYS A 340 -11.68 11.32 -16.34
C CYS A 340 -13.05 11.24 -15.65
N LEU A 341 -13.51 10.02 -15.39
CA LEU A 341 -14.81 9.76 -14.77
C LEU A 341 -14.71 8.62 -13.75
N VAL A 342 -15.25 8.81 -12.55
CA VAL A 342 -15.48 7.71 -11.61
C VAL A 342 -16.63 6.85 -12.12
N ARG A 343 -16.31 5.64 -12.58
CA ARG A 343 -17.31 4.69 -13.09
C ARG A 343 -17.97 3.91 -11.97
N LYS A 344 -17.19 3.48 -10.99
CA LYS A 344 -17.67 2.66 -9.88
C LYS A 344 -16.88 3.00 -8.63
N CYS A 345 -17.52 2.97 -7.47
CA CYS A 345 -16.86 3.19 -6.20
C CYS A 345 -17.32 2.18 -5.15
N GLY A 346 -16.52 2.03 -4.10
CA GLY A 346 -16.76 1.10 -3.02
C GLY A 346 -16.25 1.61 -1.68
N VAL A 347 -16.90 1.16 -0.60
CA VAL A 347 -16.48 1.40 0.77
C VAL A 347 -16.67 0.16 1.62
N ARG A 348 -15.74 -0.05 2.55
CA ARG A 348 -15.87 -0.98 3.66
C ARG A 348 -15.53 -0.26 4.97
N LEU A 349 -16.45 -0.30 5.93
CA LEU A 349 -16.18 0.03 7.32
C LEU A 349 -15.35 -1.11 7.91
N LEU A 350 -14.24 -0.80 8.58
CA LEU A 350 -13.40 -1.80 9.24
C LEU A 350 -13.52 -1.68 10.76
N ASP A 351 -13.73 -2.81 11.43
CA ASP A 351 -13.73 -2.91 12.89
C ASP A 351 -12.78 -4.02 13.40
N ALA A 352 -12.58 -4.08 14.72
CA ALA A 352 -11.69 -5.07 15.34
C ALA A 352 -12.20 -6.52 15.24
N LYS A 353 -13.46 -6.77 14.87
CA LYS A 353 -14.05 -8.11 14.70
C LYS A 353 -13.84 -8.66 13.30
N ASP A 354 -13.76 -7.79 12.29
CA ASP A 354 -13.28 -8.17 10.95
C ASP A 354 -11.89 -8.84 11.00
N LYS A 355 -11.12 -8.62 12.07
CA LYS A 355 -9.85 -9.30 12.36
C LYS A 355 -9.96 -10.83 12.47
N HIS A 356 -11.08 -11.37 12.98
CA HIS A 356 -11.23 -12.82 13.26
C HIS A 356 -11.93 -13.61 12.14
N GLY A 357 -12.76 -12.97 11.31
CA GLY A 357 -13.44 -13.64 10.20
C GLY A 357 -12.49 -14.10 9.08
N LEU A 358 -11.34 -13.41 8.93
CA LEU A 358 -10.37 -13.67 7.86
C LEU A 358 -9.28 -14.67 8.23
N GLU A 359 -8.98 -14.87 9.52
CA GLU A 359 -8.10 -15.96 10.01
C GLU A 359 -8.58 -17.36 9.55
N THR A 360 -9.89 -17.52 9.36
CA THR A 360 -10.51 -18.79 8.95
C THR A 360 -10.31 -19.10 7.45
N ARG A 361 -10.05 -18.07 6.62
CA ARG A 361 -9.78 -18.24 5.18
C ARG A 361 -8.32 -18.62 4.91
N LEU A 362 -7.39 -18.03 5.65
CA LEU A 362 -5.95 -18.29 5.54
C LEU A 362 -5.54 -19.70 6.02
N GLN A 363 -6.35 -20.35 6.86
CA GLN A 363 -6.10 -21.75 7.28
C GLN A 363 -6.72 -22.79 6.32
N ALA A 364 -7.43 -22.34 5.29
CA ALA A 364 -8.12 -23.21 4.34
C ALA A 364 -7.44 -23.28 2.94
N GLN A 365 -6.31 -22.61 2.77
CA GLN A 365 -5.39 -22.70 1.63
C GLN A 365 -4.05 -23.24 2.13
#